data_AF-A0A7U9NJ40-F1
#
_entry.id   AF-A0A7U9NJ40-F1
#
_cell.length_a   1.000
_cell.length_b   1.000
_cell.length_c   1.000
_cell.angle_alpha   90.00
_cell.angle_beta   90.00
_cell.angle_gamma   90.00
#
_symmetry.space_group_name_H-M   'P 1'
#
loop_
_entity.id
_entity.type
_entity.pdbx_description
1 polymer ?
#
loop_
_entity_poly.entity_id
_entity_poly.type
_entity_poly.pdbx_seq_one_letter_code
_entity_poly.pdbx_strand_id
1 'polypeptide(L)'
;MKEKRKPKVHLMVLVSVVTFLAGSATAFAYERPQIVNSLEDTSEIEGEYFFEEGMPKAEPILYDSFWVNADGSIEEVMDNELEERIACNHIFKEGTYSQHKKNSSGGCTVIGREAKRCTLCGYVEMGEIINTFTYKKCPH
;
A
#
# COMPACT_ATOMS: atom_id res chain seq x y z
N MET A 1 29.51 42.20 -57.12
CA MET A 1 28.23 42.91 -56.90
C MET A 1 27.56 42.27 -55.68
N LYS A 2 27.43 42.97 -54.54
CA LYS A 2 26.79 42.39 -53.33
C LYS A 2 25.27 42.38 -53.55
N GLU A 3 24.68 41.20 -53.62
CA GLU A 3 23.24 41.01 -53.76
C GLU A 3 22.52 41.56 -52.51
N LYS A 4 21.64 42.55 -52.69
CA LYS A 4 20.82 43.08 -51.59
C LYS A 4 19.73 42.05 -51.25
N ARG A 5 19.93 41.27 -50.18
CA ARG A 5 18.89 40.38 -49.64
C ARG A 5 17.68 41.21 -49.21
N LYS A 6 16.50 40.95 -49.77
CA LYS A 6 15.24 41.57 -49.35
C LYS A 6 14.88 41.07 -47.94
N PRO A 7 14.45 41.94 -47.01
CA PRO A 7 14.07 41.51 -45.67
C PRO A 7 12.81 40.65 -45.74
N LYS A 8 12.91 39.40 -45.28
CA LYS A 8 11.76 38.47 -45.19
C LYS A 8 10.96 38.76 -43.93
N VAL A 9 10.33 39.93 -43.86
CA VAL A 9 9.62 40.41 -42.66
C VAL A 9 8.54 39.42 -42.18
N HIS A 10 7.79 38.81 -43.09
CA HIS A 10 6.80 37.78 -42.75
C HIS A 10 7.42 36.54 -42.08
N LEU A 11 8.60 36.12 -42.52
CA LEU A 11 9.31 34.99 -41.92
C LEU A 11 9.82 35.36 -40.52
N MET A 12 10.28 36.59 -40.31
CA MET A 12 10.67 37.08 -38.98
C MET A 12 9.49 37.17 -38.02
N VAL A 13 8.33 37.65 -38.48
CA VAL A 13 7.09 37.70 -37.68
C VAL A 13 6.60 36.29 -37.35
N LEU A 14 6.69 35.34 -38.28
CA LEU A 14 6.28 33.97 -38.03
C LEU A 14 7.19 33.28 -37.01
N VAL A 15 8.50 33.48 -37.11
CA VAL A 15 9.47 32.96 -36.13
C VAL A 15 9.24 33.58 -34.74
N SER A 16 8.96 34.88 -34.64
CA SER A 16 8.70 35.49 -33.33
C SER A 16 7.44 34.93 -32.68
N VAL A 17 6.34 34.79 -33.44
CA VAL A 17 5.08 34.19 -32.93
C VAL A 17 5.32 32.77 -32.43
N VAL A 18 6.06 31.94 -33.17
CA VAL A 18 6.36 30.55 -32.78
C VAL A 18 7.17 30.52 -31.48
N THR A 19 8.18 31.38 -31.33
CA THR A 19 8.99 31.45 -30.09
C THR A 19 8.15 31.87 -28.88
N PHE A 20 7.22 32.81 -29.04
CA PHE A 20 6.31 33.22 -27.98
C PHE A 20 5.36 32.08 -27.56
N LEU A 21 4.77 31.39 -28.54
CA LEU A 21 3.87 30.26 -28.25
C LEU A 21 4.61 29.11 -27.58
N ALA A 22 5.81 28.76 -28.05
CA ALA A 22 6.64 27.72 -27.46
C ALA A 22 7.06 28.04 -26.02
N GLY A 23 7.42 29.30 -25.74
CA GLY A 23 7.74 29.75 -24.38
C GLY A 23 6.55 29.77 -23.43
N SER A 24 5.34 30.01 -23.93
CA SER A 24 4.12 29.96 -23.11
C SER A 24 3.72 28.52 -22.74
N ALA A 25 3.91 27.56 -23.65
CA ALA A 25 3.56 26.16 -23.43
C ALA A 25 4.31 25.55 -22.24
N THR A 26 5.57 25.93 -22.02
CA THR A 26 6.35 25.45 -20.87
C THR A 26 5.89 26.05 -19.54
N ALA A 27 5.37 27.29 -19.55
CA ALA A 27 4.78 27.90 -18.36
C ALA A 27 3.45 27.24 -17.97
N PHE A 28 2.63 26.84 -18.96
CA PHE A 28 1.38 26.11 -18.71
C PHE A 28 1.60 24.64 -18.33
N ALA A 29 2.71 24.03 -18.76
CA ALA A 29 3.09 22.69 -18.35
C ALA A 29 3.72 22.63 -16.95
N TYR A 30 3.99 23.78 -16.32
CA TYR A 30 4.55 23.83 -14.99
C TYR A 30 3.50 23.39 -13.96
N GLU A 31 3.67 22.19 -13.43
CA GLU A 31 2.95 21.74 -12.25
C GLU A 31 3.70 22.22 -11.00
N ARG A 32 2.98 22.83 -10.07
CA ARG A 32 3.58 23.34 -8.83
C ARG A 32 4.18 22.18 -8.03
N PRO A 33 5.39 22.33 -7.45
CA PRO A 33 5.89 21.33 -6.53
C PRO A 33 4.96 21.21 -5.32
N GLN A 34 4.70 19.97 -4.90
CA GLN A 34 3.98 19.69 -3.67
C GLN A 34 4.89 20.05 -2.49
N ILE A 35 4.43 20.89 -1.57
CA ILE A 35 5.16 21.23 -0.35
C ILE A 35 4.52 20.44 0.78
N VAL A 36 5.27 19.52 1.38
CA VAL A 36 4.82 18.70 2.50
C VAL A 36 5.44 19.27 3.78
N ASN A 37 4.59 19.66 4.72
CA ASN A 37 5.00 19.99 6.08
C ASN A 37 4.54 18.85 7.00
N SER A 38 5.48 18.11 7.57
CA SER A 38 5.21 17.05 8.53
C SER A 38 5.46 17.53 9.97
N LEU A 39 4.74 16.93 10.91
CA LEU A 39 4.96 17.15 12.35
C LEU A 39 6.12 16.31 12.91
N GLU A 40 6.38 15.16 12.28
CA GLU A 40 7.50 14.27 12.58
C GLU A 40 8.57 14.44 11.48
N ASP A 41 9.85 14.26 11.80
CA ASP A 41 10.93 14.35 10.81
C ASP A 41 10.79 13.22 9.79
N THR A 42 10.54 13.57 8.52
CA THR A 42 10.39 12.61 7.42
C THR A 42 11.68 12.42 6.63
N SER A 43 12.81 12.99 7.06
CA SER A 43 14.09 12.86 6.37
C SER A 43 14.64 11.42 6.34
N GLU A 44 14.20 10.58 7.29
CA GLU A 44 14.54 9.15 7.33
C GLU A 44 13.65 8.27 6.44
N ILE A 45 12.58 8.82 5.84
CA ILE A 45 11.67 8.06 5.00
C ILE A 45 12.26 7.98 3.58
N GLU A 46 13.08 6.95 3.32
CA GLU A 46 13.40 6.53 1.96
C GLU A 46 12.17 5.83 1.35
N GLY A 47 11.54 6.44 0.34
CA GLY A 47 10.41 5.82 -0.33
C GLY A 47 9.71 6.70 -1.37
N GLU A 48 8.76 6.08 -2.08
CA GLU A 48 7.81 6.78 -2.94
C GLU A 48 6.67 7.36 -2.09
N TYR A 49 6.28 8.60 -2.41
CA TYR A 49 5.20 9.29 -1.72
C TYR A 49 3.88 9.06 -2.44
N PHE A 50 2.91 8.48 -1.75
CA PHE A 50 1.53 8.34 -2.22
C PHE A 50 0.63 9.22 -1.37
N PHE A 51 -0.20 10.03 -2.03
CA PHE A 51 -1.18 10.89 -1.39
C PHE A 51 -2.58 10.32 -1.63
N GLU A 52 -3.27 9.95 -0.56
CA GLU A 52 -4.65 9.46 -0.60
C GLU A 52 -5.55 10.45 0.14
N GLU A 53 -6.70 10.78 -0.44
CA GLU A 53 -7.68 11.65 0.18
C GLU A 53 -8.57 10.84 1.13
N GLY A 54 -8.41 11.07 2.44
CA GLY A 54 -9.19 10.40 3.48
C GLY A 54 -8.32 9.60 4.46
N MET A 55 -8.98 8.86 5.36
CA MET A 55 -8.29 7.86 6.17
C MET A 55 -8.16 6.57 5.35
N PRO A 56 -6.97 5.94 5.30
CA PRO A 56 -6.84 4.63 4.68
C PRO A 56 -7.83 3.69 5.37
N LYS A 57 -8.64 3.00 4.57
CA LYS A 57 -9.65 2.09 5.09
C LYS A 57 -8.93 0.88 5.70
N ALA A 58 -8.70 0.92 7.00
CA ALA A 58 -8.20 -0.24 7.72
C ALA A 58 -9.26 -1.35 7.65
N GLU A 59 -8.84 -2.56 7.33
CA GLU A 59 -9.71 -3.71 7.44
C GLU A 59 -10.07 -3.91 8.91
N PRO A 60 -11.36 -4.09 9.25
CA PRO A 60 -11.78 -4.26 10.62
C PRO A 60 -11.17 -5.54 11.18
N ILE A 61 -10.49 -5.42 12.32
CA ILE A 61 -10.00 -6.56 13.07
C ILE A 61 -11.17 -7.11 13.87
N LEU A 62 -11.64 -8.31 13.53
CA LEU A 62 -12.81 -8.92 14.19
C LEU A 62 -12.42 -9.74 15.41
N TYR A 63 -11.26 -10.41 15.36
CA TYR A 63 -10.81 -11.36 16.37
C TYR A 63 -9.31 -11.23 16.64
N ASP A 64 -8.84 -11.69 17.80
CA ASP A 64 -7.42 -11.69 18.15
C ASP A 64 -6.62 -12.74 17.35
N SER A 65 -7.26 -13.85 16.99
CA SER A 65 -6.71 -14.88 16.09
C SER A 65 -7.78 -15.25 15.08
N PHE A 66 -7.47 -15.18 13.79
CA PHE A 66 -8.43 -15.51 12.74
C PHE A 66 -7.78 -16.12 11.51
N TRP A 67 -8.59 -16.91 10.82
CA TRP A 67 -8.25 -17.53 9.55
C TRP A 67 -8.93 -16.78 8.41
N VAL A 68 -8.18 -16.47 7.36
CA VAL A 68 -8.72 -15.91 6.12
C VAL A 68 -8.74 -17.00 5.05
N ASN A 69 -9.94 -17.35 4.59
CA ASN A 69 -10.14 -18.31 3.52
C ASN A 69 -9.91 -17.68 2.13
N ALA A 70 -9.72 -18.53 1.12
CA ALA A 70 -9.53 -18.10 -0.27
C ALA A 70 -10.72 -17.31 -0.86
N ASP A 71 -11.92 -17.43 -0.29
CA ASP A 71 -13.11 -16.65 -0.66
C ASP A 71 -13.22 -15.31 0.09
N GLY A 72 -12.23 -14.98 0.94
CA GLY A 72 -12.20 -13.78 1.76
C GLY A 72 -13.04 -13.86 3.04
N SER A 73 -13.64 -15.01 3.35
CA SER A 73 -14.33 -15.21 4.63
C SER A 73 -13.34 -15.29 5.79
N ILE A 74 -13.73 -14.71 6.94
CA ILE A 74 -12.93 -14.66 8.17
C ILE A 74 -13.57 -15.57 9.22
N GLU A 75 -12.78 -16.47 9.79
CA GLU A 75 -13.20 -17.38 10.86
C GLU A 75 -12.34 -17.12 12.11
N GLU A 76 -12.96 -17.01 13.28
CA GLU A 76 -12.24 -16.94 14.56
C GLU A 76 -11.52 -18.26 14.82
N VAL A 77 -10.27 -18.18 15.28
CA VAL A 77 -9.50 -19.36 15.71
C VAL A 77 -9.37 -19.31 17.23
N MET A 78 -10.05 -20.22 17.92
CA MET A 78 -9.94 -20.35 19.37
C MET A 78 -8.76 -21.24 19.75
N ASP A 79 -8.03 -20.86 20.80
CA ASP A 79 -6.81 -21.56 21.25
C ASP A 79 -7.01 -23.05 21.61
N ASN A 80 -8.25 -23.46 21.90
CA ASN A 80 -8.60 -24.85 22.21
C ASN A 80 -8.74 -25.76 20.98
N GLU A 81 -8.77 -25.20 19.77
CA GLU A 81 -8.87 -25.97 18.51
C GLU A 81 -7.51 -26.52 18.03
N LEU A 82 -6.41 -26.15 18.70
CA LEU A 82 -5.03 -26.55 18.34
C LEU A 82 -4.55 -27.81 19.08
N GLU A 83 -5.38 -28.44 19.90
CA GLU A 83 -4.98 -29.66 20.61
C GLU A 83 -4.99 -30.90 19.68
N GLU A 84 -3.80 -31.35 19.27
CA GLU A 84 -3.61 -32.64 18.60
C GLU A 84 -3.96 -33.81 19.54
N ARG A 85 -5.24 -34.19 19.57
CA ARG A 85 -5.71 -35.35 20.35
C ARG A 85 -6.07 -36.58 19.50
N ILE A 86 -5.92 -36.52 18.18
CA ILE A 86 -6.34 -37.61 17.27
C ILE A 86 -5.21 -37.92 16.28
N ALA A 87 -4.81 -39.18 16.19
CA ALA A 87 -3.98 -39.66 15.10
C ALA A 87 -4.73 -39.44 13.77
N CYS A 88 -4.32 -38.42 13.01
CA CYS A 88 -5.00 -37.99 11.80
C CYS A 88 -4.06 -38.11 10.60
N ASN A 89 -4.54 -38.66 9.49
CA ASN A 89 -3.89 -38.50 8.20
C ASN A 89 -4.28 -37.13 7.65
N HIS A 90 -3.40 -36.14 7.80
CA HIS A 90 -3.74 -34.76 7.52
C HIS A 90 -4.08 -34.52 6.04
N ILE A 91 -5.21 -33.87 5.80
CA ILE A 91 -5.57 -33.29 4.50
C ILE A 91 -5.60 -31.78 4.71
N PHE A 92 -4.59 -31.10 4.15
CA PHE A 92 -4.39 -29.68 4.37
C PHE A 92 -5.14 -28.82 3.36
N LYS A 93 -5.64 -27.68 3.84
CA LYS A 93 -6.11 -26.56 3.03
C LYS A 93 -5.26 -25.34 3.35
N GLU A 94 -4.72 -24.72 2.31
CA GLU A 94 -3.93 -23.49 2.41
C GLU A 94 -4.81 -22.29 2.77
N GLY A 95 -4.23 -21.31 3.46
CA GLY A 95 -4.84 -20.03 3.78
C GLY A 95 -3.90 -19.12 4.55
N THR A 96 -4.46 -18.10 5.20
CA THR A 96 -3.68 -17.14 5.98
C THR A 96 -4.13 -17.17 7.42
N TYR A 97 -3.20 -17.39 8.33
CA TYR A 97 -3.41 -17.24 9.76
C TYR A 97 -2.94 -15.86 10.20
N SER A 98 -3.85 -15.07 10.77
CA SER A 98 -3.57 -13.74 11.26
C SER A 98 -3.66 -13.69 12.77
N GLN A 99 -2.61 -13.15 13.40
CA GLN A 99 -2.57 -12.90 14.83
C GLN A 99 -2.54 -11.40 15.09
N HIS A 100 -3.44 -10.96 15.94
CA HIS A 100 -3.58 -9.60 16.39
C HIS A 100 -3.09 -9.45 17.84
N LYS A 101 -2.23 -8.46 18.06
CA LYS A 101 -1.63 -8.17 19.37
C LYS A 101 -1.85 -6.70 19.72
N LYS A 102 -2.62 -6.45 20.79
CA LYS A 102 -2.80 -5.10 21.34
C LYS A 102 -1.54 -4.66 22.09
N ASN A 103 -1.20 -3.38 21.92
CA ASN A 103 -0.11 -2.72 22.62
C ASN A 103 -0.67 -1.94 23.83
N SER A 104 0.13 -1.76 24.88
CA SER A 104 -0.28 -1.03 26.09
C SER A 104 -0.69 0.42 25.85
N SER A 105 -0.20 1.03 24.75
CA SER A 105 -0.52 2.40 24.36
C SER A 105 -1.84 2.56 23.58
N GLY A 106 -2.63 1.50 23.42
CA GLY A 106 -3.90 1.51 22.68
C GLY A 106 -3.78 1.29 21.16
N GLY A 107 -2.57 1.06 20.67
CA GLY A 107 -2.30 0.57 19.31
C GLY A 107 -2.33 -0.96 19.20
N CYS A 108 -2.02 -1.49 18.02
CA CYS A 108 -1.89 -2.92 17.81
C CYS A 108 -0.97 -3.29 16.65
N THR A 109 -0.57 -4.56 16.61
CA THR A 109 0.13 -5.17 15.48
C THR A 109 -0.64 -6.40 15.02
N VAL A 110 -0.85 -6.53 13.71
CA VAL A 110 -1.43 -7.71 13.06
C VAL A 110 -0.35 -8.35 12.20
N ILE A 111 -0.10 -9.64 12.42
CA ILE A 111 0.88 -10.42 11.66
C ILE A 111 0.14 -11.51 10.91
N GLY A 112 0.12 -11.43 9.58
CA GLY A 112 -0.39 -12.48 8.72
C GLY A 112 0.72 -13.42 8.31
N ARG A 113 0.45 -14.73 8.40
CA ARG A 113 1.34 -15.80 8.01
C ARG A 113 0.66 -16.71 7.01
N GLU A 114 1.44 -17.22 6.06
CA GLU A 114 1.03 -18.42 5.34
C GLU A 114 0.77 -19.53 6.34
N ALA A 115 -0.33 -20.25 6.16
CA ALA A 115 -0.65 -21.37 7.01
C ALA A 115 -1.47 -22.40 6.23
N LYS A 116 -1.43 -23.63 6.70
CA LYS A 116 -2.29 -24.70 6.20
C LYS A 116 -3.00 -25.37 7.36
N ARG A 117 -4.32 -25.49 7.26
CA ARG A 117 -5.18 -26.11 8.28
C ARG A 117 -5.65 -27.46 7.78
N CYS A 118 -5.51 -28.49 8.60
CA CYS A 118 -6.08 -29.80 8.34
C CYS A 118 -7.60 -29.71 8.41
N THR A 119 -8.28 -30.09 7.33
CA THR A 119 -9.75 -30.06 7.24
C THR A 119 -10.43 -31.12 8.11
N LEU A 120 -9.66 -32.12 8.58
CA LEU A 120 -10.18 -33.25 9.36
C LEU A 120 -10.02 -33.06 10.86
N CYS A 121 -8.86 -32.57 11.32
CA CYS A 121 -8.55 -32.47 12.75
C CYS A 121 -8.26 -31.05 13.23
N GLY A 122 -8.23 -30.06 12.35
CA GLY A 122 -7.97 -28.67 12.72
C GLY A 122 -6.50 -28.32 12.94
N TYR A 123 -5.57 -29.29 12.88
CA TYR A 123 -4.13 -29.03 13.01
C TYR A 123 -3.66 -27.95 12.02
N VAL A 124 -2.95 -26.94 12.52
CA VAL A 124 -2.46 -25.82 11.72
C VAL A 124 -0.93 -25.88 11.66
N GLU A 125 -0.38 -25.90 10.45
CA GLU A 125 1.04 -25.62 10.22
C GLU A 125 1.18 -24.16 9.78
N MET A 126 1.98 -23.39 10.51
CA MET A 126 2.31 -22.01 10.17
C MET A 126 3.61 -21.95 9.38
N GLY A 127 3.60 -21.17 8.30
CA GLY A 127 4.74 -20.85 7.45
C GLY A 127 5.29 -19.46 7.71
N GLU A 128 5.74 -18.82 6.63
CA GLU A 128 6.40 -17.53 6.66
C GLU A 128 5.43 -16.37 6.94
N ILE A 129 5.98 -15.26 7.45
CA ILE A 129 5.24 -14.01 7.62
C ILE A 129 5.12 -13.37 6.24
N ILE A 130 3.88 -13.11 5.80
CA ILE A 130 3.60 -12.46 4.52
C ILE A 130 3.40 -10.95 4.68
N ASN A 131 2.87 -10.51 5.82
CA ASN A 131 2.65 -9.10 6.10
C ASN A 131 2.67 -8.80 7.60
N THR A 132 2.88 -7.53 7.91
CA THR A 132 2.78 -7.00 9.28
C THR A 132 2.19 -5.61 9.20
N PHE A 133 1.04 -5.43 9.84
CA PHE A 133 0.37 -4.13 9.97
C PHE A 133 0.54 -3.62 11.39
N THR A 134 1.03 -2.39 11.55
CA THR A 134 1.14 -1.74 12.85
C THR A 134 0.27 -0.49 12.87
N TYR A 135 -0.66 -0.45 13.82
CA TYR A 135 -1.58 0.66 14.01
C TYR A 135 -1.25 1.41 15.30
N LYS A 136 -1.06 2.73 15.21
CA LYS A 136 -0.89 3.59 16.40
C LYS A 136 -2.14 3.58 17.29
N LYS A 137 -3.33 3.38 16.71
CA LYS A 137 -4.61 3.15 17.39
C LYS A 137 -5.29 1.94 16.78
N CYS A 138 -5.75 1.02 17.62
CA CYS A 138 -6.38 -0.21 17.17
C CYS A 138 -7.69 0.06 16.40
N PRO A 139 -7.90 -0.49 15.19
CA PRO A 139 -9.07 -0.22 14.34
C PRO A 139 -10.31 -1.08 14.70
N HIS A 140 -10.54 -1.32 15.99
CA HIS A 140 -11.78 -1.95 16.47
C HIS A 140 -12.93 -0.97 16.54
#